data_AF-A0A2M8LHL6-F1
#
_entry.id   AF-A0A2M8LHL6-F1
#
_cell.length_a   1.000
_cell.length_b   1.000
_cell.length_c   1.000
_cell.angle_alpha   90.00
_cell.angle_beta   90.00
_cell.angle_gamma   90.00
#
_symmetry.space_group_name_H-M   'P 1'
#
loop_
_entity.id
_entity.type
_entity.pdbx_description
1 polymer ?
#
loop_
_entity_poly.entity_id
_entity_poly.type
_entity_poly.pdbx_seq_one_letter_code
_entity_poly.pdbx_strand_id
1 'polypeptide(L)'
;MQNKGLLVGLLSLAVIAMMTIGMYVNYTNAEVRTRNLAEAQQENLEVVFDATWKIIQQKAGVSSQYAKDFKEIYPELMEGRYGNDRGGALMSWITEHNPEFDTALYQDLMRSIEAERTKFAREQKKLIDIKAQHDNLRETLPSSIFVGGRPEIKIQLVTSAKTDEAFSSGQENDVDLFSNGKN
;
A
#
# COMPACT_ATOMS: atom_id res chain seq x y z
N MET A 1 -12.76 55.19 -31.11
CA MET A 1 -13.26 53.84 -30.77
C MET A 1 -12.12 52.81 -30.66
N GLN A 2 -11.02 52.95 -31.41
CA GLN A 2 -9.83 52.05 -31.36
C GLN A 2 -9.21 51.85 -29.95
N ASN A 3 -8.99 52.92 -29.17
CA ASN A 3 -8.35 52.79 -27.85
C ASN A 3 -9.21 52.05 -26.81
N LYS A 4 -10.55 52.11 -26.95
CA LYS A 4 -11.47 51.38 -26.07
C LYS A 4 -11.44 49.88 -26.36
N GLY A 5 -11.34 49.48 -27.63
CA GLY A 5 -11.18 48.07 -28.02
C GLY A 5 -9.85 47.49 -27.55
N LEU A 6 -8.76 48.26 -27.63
CA LEU A 6 -7.44 47.85 -27.14
C LEU A 6 -7.38 47.70 -25.62
N LEU A 7 -8.00 48.64 -24.88
CA LEU A 7 -8.16 48.55 -23.41
C LEU A 7 -8.99 47.34 -22.98
N VAL A 8 -10.11 47.09 -23.66
CA VAL A 8 -10.95 45.91 -23.38
C VAL A 8 -10.18 44.62 -23.65
N GLY A 9 -9.44 44.54 -24.77
CA GLY A 9 -8.60 43.38 -25.09
C GLY A 9 -7.50 43.12 -24.05
N LEU A 10 -6.81 44.17 -23.58
CA LEU A 10 -5.79 44.04 -22.53
C LEU A 10 -6.39 43.59 -21.19
N LEU A 11 -7.57 44.11 -20.82
CA LEU A 11 -8.29 43.67 -19.62
C LEU A 11 -8.69 42.19 -19.72
N SER A 12 -9.18 41.74 -20.87
CA SER A 12 -9.52 40.33 -21.08
C SER A 12 -8.30 39.42 -20.95
N LEU A 13 -7.16 39.80 -21.53
CA LEU A 13 -5.90 39.05 -21.40
C LEU A 13 -5.40 39.01 -19.96
N ALA A 14 -5.51 40.12 -19.22
CA ALA A 14 -5.12 40.17 -17.81
C ALA A 14 -5.97 39.22 -16.95
N VAL A 15 -7.28 39.15 -17.21
CA VAL A 15 -8.18 38.21 -16.51
C VAL A 15 -7.83 36.76 -16.83
N ILE A 16 -7.57 36.43 -18.10
CA ILE A 16 -7.14 35.08 -18.52
C ILE A 16 -5.81 34.72 -17.85
N ALA A 17 -4.83 35.64 -17.84
CA ALA A 17 -3.56 35.42 -17.18
C ALA A 17 -3.72 35.13 -15.68
N MET A 18 -4.53 35.94 -14.97
CA MET A 18 -4.82 35.70 -13.55
C MET A 18 -5.49 34.34 -13.31
N MET A 19 -6.44 33.93 -14.16
CA MET A 19 -7.06 32.60 -14.05
C MET A 19 -6.05 31.47 -14.27
N THR A 20 -5.18 31.58 -15.28
CA THR A 20 -4.14 30.57 -15.52
C THR A 20 -3.12 30.47 -14.39
N ILE A 21 -2.72 31.59 -13.79
CA ILE A 21 -1.83 31.60 -12.62
C ILE A 21 -2.53 30.95 -11.41
N GLY A 22 -3.81 31.28 -11.17
CA GLY A 22 -4.59 30.66 -10.11
C GLY A 22 -4.71 29.15 -10.26
N MET A 23 -4.99 28.67 -11.48
CA MET A 23 -5.01 27.25 -11.81
C MET A 23 -3.64 26.59 -11.62
N TYR A 24 -2.56 27.20 -12.11
CA TYR A 24 -1.20 26.70 -11.94
C TYR A 24 -0.84 26.49 -10.47
N VAL A 25 -1.10 27.48 -9.62
CA VAL A 25 -0.84 27.39 -8.17
C VAL A 25 -1.71 26.30 -7.54
N ASN A 26 -2.98 26.21 -7.91
CA ASN A 26 -3.89 25.20 -7.36
C ASN A 26 -3.44 23.76 -7.70
N TYR A 27 -3.20 23.47 -8.98
CA TYR A 27 -2.79 22.13 -9.44
C TYR A 27 -1.40 21.76 -8.95
N THR A 28 -0.46 22.70 -8.91
CA THR A 28 0.87 22.49 -8.32
C THR A 28 0.76 22.10 -6.85
N ASN A 29 -0.05 22.83 -6.06
CA ASN A 29 -0.22 22.51 -4.65
C ASN A 29 -0.97 21.19 -4.44
N ALA A 30 -1.94 20.87 -5.30
CA ALA A 30 -2.63 19.58 -5.26
C ALA A 30 -1.65 18.42 -5.51
N GLU A 31 -0.79 18.52 -6.51
CA GLU A 31 0.21 17.49 -6.81
C GLU A 31 1.18 17.28 -5.64
N VAL A 32 1.71 18.36 -5.05
CA VAL A 32 2.62 18.28 -3.89
C VAL A 32 1.92 17.65 -2.69
N ARG A 33 0.67 18.02 -2.40
CA ARG A 33 -0.10 17.43 -1.30
C ARG A 33 -0.30 15.93 -1.49
N THR A 34 -0.68 15.51 -2.70
CA THR A 34 -0.89 14.09 -2.99
C THR A 34 0.41 13.29 -2.90
N ARG A 35 1.55 13.88 -3.29
CA ARG A 35 2.87 13.28 -3.10
C ARG A 35 3.24 13.09 -1.64
N ASN A 36 3.14 14.14 -0.84
CA ASN A 36 3.40 14.07 0.60
C ASN A 36 2.47 13.06 1.27
N LEU A 37 1.21 12.97 0.80
CA LEU A 37 0.25 11.99 1.30
C LEU A 37 0.64 10.55 0.94
N ALA A 38 1.18 10.31 -0.25
CA ALA A 38 1.67 8.99 -0.65
C ALA A 38 2.88 8.56 0.20
N GLU A 39 3.84 9.46 0.42
CA GLU A 39 5.01 9.22 1.28
C GLU A 39 4.58 8.90 2.71
N ALA A 40 3.72 9.74 3.32
CA ALA A 40 3.18 9.48 4.65
C ALA A 40 2.37 8.18 4.73
N GLN A 41 1.67 7.80 3.66
CA GLN A 41 0.93 6.55 3.61
C GLN A 41 1.86 5.33 3.54
N GLN A 42 3.02 5.44 2.88
CA GLN A 42 4.05 4.39 2.91
C GLN A 42 4.65 4.24 4.32
N GLU A 43 4.95 5.34 5.01
CA GLU A 43 5.38 5.29 6.41
C GLU A 43 4.30 4.64 7.31
N ASN A 44 3.02 4.92 7.06
CA ASN A 44 1.92 4.29 7.80
C ASN A 44 1.87 2.76 7.59
N LEU A 45 2.25 2.25 6.41
CA LEU A 45 2.38 0.80 6.19
C LEU A 45 3.47 0.20 7.08
N GLU A 46 4.59 0.89 7.28
CA GLU A 46 5.65 0.45 8.20
C GLU A 46 5.16 0.43 9.65
N VAL A 47 4.33 1.39 10.05
CA VAL A 47 3.71 1.43 11.38
C VAL A 47 2.77 0.23 11.60
N VAL A 48 1.98 -0.14 10.59
CA VAL A 48 1.11 -1.33 10.67
C VAL A 48 1.94 -2.62 10.70
N PHE A 49 3.02 -2.70 9.94
CA PHE A 49 3.98 -3.80 10.00
C PHE A 49 4.56 -3.94 11.42
N ASP A 50 5.05 -2.85 12.00
CA ASP A 50 5.63 -2.84 13.35
C ASP A 50 4.61 -3.22 14.43
N ALA A 51 3.35 -2.79 14.29
CA ALA A 51 2.27 -3.23 15.17
C ALA A 51 2.05 -4.75 15.09
N THR A 52 2.10 -5.32 13.88
CA THR A 52 2.00 -6.77 13.66
C THR A 52 3.16 -7.50 14.35
N TRP A 53 4.38 -7.00 14.18
CA TRP A 53 5.58 -7.54 14.84
C TRP A 53 5.47 -7.52 16.37
N LYS A 54 5.06 -6.39 16.95
CA LYS A 54 4.91 -6.25 18.41
C LYS A 54 3.87 -7.20 18.99
N ILE A 55 2.77 -7.46 18.26
CA ILE A 55 1.78 -8.46 18.66
C ILE A 55 2.41 -9.86 18.76
N ILE A 56 3.23 -10.24 17.78
CA ILE A 56 3.93 -11.53 17.79
C ILE A 56 4.92 -11.59 18.94
N GLN A 57 5.77 -10.57 19.09
CA GLN A 57 6.72 -10.50 20.19
C GLN A 57 6.02 -10.68 21.55
N GLN A 58 4.89 -9.99 21.78
CA GLN A 58 4.20 -10.01 23.06
C GLN A 58 3.41 -11.30 23.31
N LYS A 59 2.70 -11.81 22.30
CA LYS A 59 1.83 -12.98 22.46
C LYS A 59 2.56 -14.31 22.26
N ALA A 60 3.54 -14.34 21.34
CA ALA A 60 4.35 -15.52 21.08
C ALA A 60 5.63 -15.58 21.92
N GLY A 61 5.96 -14.51 22.68
CA GLY A 61 7.15 -14.48 23.54
C GLY A 61 8.47 -14.50 22.76
N VAL A 62 8.45 -14.09 21.49
CA VAL A 62 9.63 -14.12 20.63
C VAL A 62 10.52 -12.91 20.85
N SER A 63 11.83 -13.12 20.92
CA SER A 63 12.79 -12.03 21.18
C SER A 63 12.87 -11.00 20.04
N SER A 64 13.22 -9.76 20.38
CA SER A 64 13.39 -8.65 19.42
C SER A 64 14.43 -8.91 18.33
N GLN A 65 15.41 -9.78 18.59
CA GLN A 65 16.46 -10.13 17.64
C GLN A 65 15.95 -10.77 16.33
N TYR A 66 14.76 -11.39 16.38
CA TYR A 66 14.16 -12.08 15.24
C TYR A 66 13.25 -11.17 14.38
N ALA A 67 13.24 -9.86 14.64
CA ALA A 67 12.44 -8.90 13.87
C ALA A 67 12.82 -8.86 12.38
N LYS A 68 14.09 -9.14 12.08
CA LYS A 68 14.58 -9.21 10.70
C LYS A 68 14.04 -10.47 10.02
N ASP A 69 14.16 -11.62 10.67
CA ASP A 69 13.70 -12.91 10.15
C ASP A 69 12.18 -12.88 9.92
N PHE A 70 11.43 -12.18 10.79
CA PHE A 70 10.00 -11.97 10.60
C PHE A 70 9.65 -11.18 9.32
N LYS A 71 10.48 -10.21 8.91
CA LYS A 71 10.25 -9.47 7.65
C LYS A 71 10.30 -10.38 6.42
N GLU A 72 11.08 -11.44 6.48
CA GLU A 72 11.26 -12.39 5.37
C GLU A 72 9.99 -13.23 5.17
N ILE A 73 9.36 -13.68 6.26
CA ILE A 73 8.13 -14.48 6.19
C ILE A 73 6.85 -13.64 6.08
N TYR A 74 6.89 -12.33 6.35
CA TYR A 74 5.70 -11.48 6.36
C TYR A 74 4.89 -11.49 5.06
N PRO A 75 5.51 -11.46 3.86
CA PRO A 75 4.77 -11.61 2.60
C PRO A 75 3.98 -12.92 2.53
N GLU A 76 4.56 -14.03 3.00
CA GLU A 76 3.90 -15.34 3.06
C GLU A 76 2.74 -15.33 4.06
N LEU A 77 2.89 -14.63 5.18
CA LEU A 77 1.79 -14.43 6.12
C LEU A 77 0.65 -13.64 5.50
N MET A 78 0.93 -12.70 4.60
CA MET A 78 -0.08 -11.93 3.87
C MET A 78 -0.83 -12.73 2.82
N GLU A 79 -0.27 -13.83 2.31
CA GLU A 79 -0.93 -14.75 1.37
C GLU A 79 -2.14 -15.45 1.98
N GLY A 80 -2.04 -15.78 3.27
CA GLY A 80 -2.72 -16.92 3.85
C GLY A 80 -4.17 -17.12 3.39
N ARG A 81 -4.39 -18.24 2.69
CA ARG A 81 -5.60 -19.07 2.78
C ARG A 81 -5.54 -20.44 2.06
N TYR A 82 -4.53 -20.77 1.26
CA TYR A 82 -4.51 -22.05 0.54
C TYR A 82 -3.10 -22.67 0.52
N GLY A 83 -2.98 -23.78 1.26
CA GLY A 83 -1.77 -24.58 1.44
C GLY A 83 -1.70 -25.11 2.87
N ASN A 84 -2.31 -26.28 3.10
CA ASN A 84 -2.35 -27.09 4.34
C ASN A 84 -1.99 -26.37 5.67
N ASP A 85 -3.04 -26.15 6.47
CA ASP A 85 -3.05 -25.72 7.87
C ASP A 85 -2.93 -24.21 8.17
N ARG A 86 -3.98 -23.73 8.85
CA ARG A 86 -4.18 -22.41 9.48
C ARG A 86 -2.87 -21.77 10.00
N GLY A 87 -2.12 -21.07 9.13
CA GLY A 87 -0.93 -20.33 9.54
C GLY A 87 0.30 -21.19 9.82
N GLY A 88 0.45 -22.34 9.15
CA GLY A 88 1.62 -23.22 9.28
C GLY A 88 2.97 -22.48 9.28
N ALA A 89 3.18 -21.55 8.34
CA ALA A 89 4.40 -20.74 8.29
C ALA A 89 4.64 -19.92 9.58
N LEU A 90 3.61 -19.25 10.12
CA LEU A 90 3.73 -18.53 11.39
C LEU A 90 3.96 -19.48 12.56
N MET A 91 3.27 -20.62 12.59
CA MET A 91 3.41 -21.59 13.68
C MET A 91 4.81 -22.20 13.69
N SER A 92 5.29 -22.66 12.53
CA SER A 92 6.64 -23.19 12.35
C SER A 92 7.68 -22.17 12.80
N TRP A 93 7.59 -20.93 12.30
CA TRP A 93 8.50 -19.85 12.68
C TRP A 93 8.45 -19.56 14.19
N ILE A 94 7.27 -19.56 14.82
CA ILE A 94 7.16 -19.39 16.28
C ILE A 94 7.81 -20.57 17.00
N THR A 95 7.56 -21.81 16.61
CA THR A 95 8.13 -22.98 17.28
C THR A 95 9.65 -23.06 17.13
N GLU A 96 10.20 -22.54 16.03
CA GLU A 96 11.65 -22.44 15.81
C GLU A 96 12.29 -21.44 16.78
N HIS A 97 11.63 -20.31 17.05
CA HIS A 97 12.17 -19.25 17.90
C HIS A 97 11.72 -19.29 19.37
N ASN A 98 10.61 -19.98 19.64
CA ASN A 98 10.07 -20.26 20.97
C ASN A 98 9.42 -21.67 21.00
N PRO A 99 10.23 -22.72 21.23
CA PRO A 99 9.73 -24.09 21.32
C PRO A 99 8.75 -24.34 22.47
N GLU A 100 8.77 -23.49 23.50
CA GLU A 100 7.89 -23.58 24.67
C GLU A 100 6.55 -22.86 24.46
N PHE A 101 6.29 -22.34 23.25
CA PHE A 101 5.05 -21.63 22.95
C PHE A 101 3.82 -22.53 23.15
N ASP A 102 2.89 -22.05 23.98
CA ASP A 102 1.62 -22.75 24.22
C ASP A 102 0.72 -22.67 22.99
N THR A 103 0.53 -23.82 22.33
CA THR A 103 -0.33 -23.97 21.16
C THR A 103 -1.78 -23.52 21.42
N ALA A 104 -2.25 -23.51 22.67
CA ALA A 104 -3.59 -23.00 23.01
C ALA A 104 -3.70 -21.48 22.79
N LEU A 105 -2.59 -20.74 22.89
CA LEU A 105 -2.53 -19.29 22.63
C LEU A 105 -2.45 -18.96 21.14
N TYR A 106 -2.17 -19.94 20.29
CA TYR A 106 -2.01 -19.75 18.85
C TYR A 106 -3.27 -19.18 18.19
N GLN A 107 -4.45 -19.66 18.58
CA GLN A 107 -5.71 -19.18 18.01
C GLN A 107 -5.99 -17.70 18.36
N ASP A 108 -5.55 -17.24 19.53
CA ASP A 108 -5.68 -15.84 19.93
C ASP A 108 -4.66 -14.95 19.19
N LEU A 109 -3.43 -15.42 19.04
CA LEU A 109 -2.42 -14.76 18.21
C LEU A 109 -2.90 -14.61 16.76
N MET A 110 -3.36 -15.69 16.14
CA MET A 110 -3.84 -15.69 14.75
C MET A 110 -5.00 -14.72 14.54
N ARG A 111 -5.92 -14.59 15.50
CA ARG A 111 -7.00 -13.59 15.44
C ARG A 111 -6.46 -12.16 15.42
N SER A 112 -5.43 -11.87 16.20
CA SER A 112 -4.77 -10.55 16.17
C SER A 112 -4.02 -10.30 14.87
N ILE A 113 -3.34 -11.31 14.32
CA ILE A 113 -2.65 -11.20 13.04
C ILE A 113 -3.64 -10.99 11.90
N GLU A 114 -4.77 -11.72 11.86
CA GLU A 114 -5.79 -11.54 10.82
C GLU A 114 -6.38 -10.11 10.83
N ALA A 115 -6.54 -9.51 12.01
CA ALA A 115 -6.95 -8.12 12.15
C ALA A 115 -5.92 -7.15 11.56
N GLU A 116 -4.63 -7.32 11.87
CA GLU A 116 -3.57 -6.48 11.31
C GLU A 116 -3.38 -6.71 9.81
N ARG A 117 -3.52 -7.94 9.29
CA ARG A 117 -3.52 -8.23 7.85
C ARG A 117 -4.62 -7.47 7.13
N THR A 118 -5.84 -7.49 7.68
CA THR A 118 -6.98 -6.77 7.12
C THR A 118 -6.74 -5.26 7.12
N LYS A 119 -6.11 -4.74 8.18
CA LYS A 119 -5.71 -3.33 8.26
C LYS A 119 -4.64 -2.99 7.23
N PHE A 120 -3.59 -3.80 7.12
CA PHE A 120 -2.51 -3.63 6.16
C PHE A 120 -3.03 -3.61 4.72
N ALA A 121 -3.91 -4.56 4.35
CA ALA A 121 -4.55 -4.60 3.04
C ALA A 121 -5.36 -3.31 2.75
N ARG A 122 -6.06 -2.78 3.75
CA ARG A 122 -6.80 -1.52 3.64
C ARG A 122 -5.87 -0.33 3.43
N GLU A 123 -4.77 -0.27 4.15
CA GLU A 123 -3.78 0.80 4.01
C GLU A 123 -3.03 0.72 2.66
N GLN A 124 -2.79 -0.49 2.13
CA GLN A 124 -2.24 -0.68 0.78
C GLN A 124 -3.24 -0.20 -0.29
N LYS A 125 -4.54 -0.52 -0.13
CA LYS A 125 -5.59 0.00 -1.03
C LYS A 125 -5.63 1.53 -1.03
N LYS A 126 -5.55 2.14 0.15
CA LYS A 126 -5.51 3.61 0.27
C LYS A 126 -4.28 4.20 -0.45
N LEU A 127 -3.12 3.55 -0.37
CA LEU A 127 -1.92 3.97 -1.11
C LEU A 127 -2.14 3.90 -2.63
N ILE A 128 -2.79 2.84 -3.12
CA ILE A 128 -3.17 2.70 -4.54
C ILE A 128 -4.12 3.83 -4.95
N ASP A 129 -5.14 4.13 -4.14
CA ASP A 129 -6.08 5.21 -4.42
C ASP A 129 -5.39 6.58 -4.48
N ILE A 130 -4.43 6.85 -3.59
CA ILE A 130 -3.62 8.07 -3.60
C ILE A 130 -2.77 8.16 -4.87
N LYS A 131 -2.15 7.04 -5.27
CA LYS A 131 -1.40 6.95 -6.53
C LYS A 131 -2.31 7.27 -7.72
N ALA A 132 -3.48 6.64 -7.80
CA ALA A 132 -4.45 6.90 -8.87
C ALA A 132 -4.87 8.38 -8.92
N GLN A 133 -5.07 9.03 -7.76
CA GLN A 133 -5.35 10.47 -7.70
C GLN A 133 -4.18 11.31 -8.23
N HIS A 134 -2.94 10.95 -7.91
CA HIS A 134 -1.75 11.63 -8.41
C HIS A 134 -1.60 11.49 -9.93
N ASP A 135 -1.79 10.28 -10.44
CA ASP A 135 -1.73 10.00 -11.87
C ASP A 135 -2.83 10.76 -12.61
N ASN A 136 -4.05 10.79 -12.08
CA ASN A 136 -5.14 11.60 -12.64
C ASN A 136 -4.78 13.09 -12.70
N LEU A 137 -4.14 13.66 -11.65
CA LEU A 137 -3.68 15.06 -11.70
C LEU A 137 -2.66 15.29 -12.83
N ARG A 138 -1.78 14.32 -13.08
CA ARG A 138 -0.72 14.42 -14.10
C ARG A 138 -1.20 14.16 -15.52
N GLU A 139 -2.17 13.27 -15.71
CA GLU A 139 -2.55 12.75 -17.02
C GLU A 139 -3.84 13.36 -17.56
N THR A 140 -4.73 13.86 -16.69
CA THR A 140 -6.01 14.44 -17.12
C THR A 140 -5.94 15.95 -17.31
N LEU A 141 -6.68 16.46 -18.29
CA LEU A 141 -6.82 17.90 -18.52
C LEU A 141 -7.87 18.50 -17.56
N PRO A 142 -7.70 19.76 -17.10
CA PRO A 142 -6.64 20.69 -17.48
C PRO A 142 -5.37 20.59 -16.61
N SER A 143 -5.36 19.77 -15.56
CA SER A 143 -4.24 19.68 -14.62
C SER A 143 -2.93 19.22 -15.27
N SER A 144 -3.00 18.33 -16.27
CA SER A 144 -1.84 17.82 -17.00
C SER A 144 -1.04 18.91 -17.72
N ILE A 145 -1.67 20.01 -18.13
CA ILE A 145 -0.97 21.18 -18.71
C ILE A 145 0.04 21.76 -17.72
N PHE A 146 -0.29 21.73 -16.42
CA PHE A 146 0.50 22.37 -15.38
C PHE A 146 1.44 21.40 -14.66
N VAL A 147 1.01 20.15 -14.45
CA VAL A 147 1.77 19.17 -13.64
C VAL A 147 2.12 17.87 -14.37
N GLY A 148 1.73 17.70 -15.64
CA GLY A 148 1.97 16.46 -16.39
C GLY A 148 3.45 16.13 -16.61
N GLY A 149 4.33 17.15 -16.63
CA GLY A 149 5.78 16.95 -16.70
C GLY A 149 6.43 16.47 -15.39
N ARG A 150 5.69 16.40 -14.29
CA ARG A 150 6.23 15.92 -12.99
C ARG A 150 6.41 14.41 -13.02
N PRO A 151 7.37 13.85 -12.26
CA PRO A 151 7.57 12.41 -12.21
C PRO A 151 6.41 11.70 -11.50
N GLU A 152 6.15 10.47 -11.91
CA GLU A 152 5.20 9.56 -11.27
C GLU A 152 5.63 9.22 -9.83
N ILE A 153 4.65 9.00 -8.96
CA ILE A 153 4.92 8.37 -7.65
C ILE A 153 5.03 6.87 -7.86
N LYS A 154 6.22 6.34 -7.57
CA LYS A 154 6.47 4.90 -7.51
C LYS A 154 6.09 4.41 -6.11
N ILE A 155 4.97 3.71 -6.01
CA ILE A 155 4.56 3.06 -4.76
C ILE A 155 5.22 1.70 -4.65
N GLN A 156 5.53 1.29 -3.41
CA GLN A 156 5.97 -0.06 -3.11
C GLN A 156 4.81 -0.82 -2.48
N LEU A 157 4.35 -1.87 -3.16
CA LEU A 157 3.34 -2.78 -2.63
C LEU A 157 4.05 -3.99 -2.02
N VAL A 158 3.50 -4.49 -0.92
CA VAL A 158 3.99 -5.72 -0.29
C VAL A 158 2.99 -6.81 -0.65
N THR A 159 3.31 -7.53 -1.72
CA THR A 159 2.65 -8.74 -2.19
C THR A 159 3.58 -9.92 -1.96
N SER A 160 3.09 -11.11 -2.27
CA SER A 160 3.81 -12.35 -2.09
C SER A 160 4.25 -12.93 -3.43
N ALA A 161 5.25 -13.81 -3.41
CA ALA A 161 5.75 -14.46 -4.62
C ALA A 161 4.66 -15.30 -5.32
N LYS A 162 3.81 -16.00 -4.57
CA LYS A 162 2.69 -16.77 -5.14
C LYS A 162 1.65 -15.88 -5.81
N THR A 163 1.38 -14.71 -5.21
CA THR A 163 0.49 -13.71 -5.82
C THR A 163 1.10 -13.22 -7.12
N ASP A 164 2.39 -12.86 -7.11
CA ASP A 164 3.08 -12.39 -8.32
C ASP A 164 3.09 -13.46 -9.42
N GLU A 165 3.28 -14.74 -9.07
CA GLU A 165 3.23 -15.88 -10.00
C GLU A 165 1.82 -16.13 -10.55
N ALA A 166 0.78 -16.09 -9.71
CA ALA A 166 -0.61 -16.24 -10.13
C ALA A 166 -1.04 -15.12 -11.09
N PHE A 167 -0.65 -13.87 -10.79
CA PHE A 167 -0.91 -12.73 -11.66
C PHE A 167 -0.11 -12.79 -12.96
N SER A 168 1.14 -13.29 -12.92
CA SER A 168 1.98 -13.44 -14.11
C SER A 168 1.51 -14.58 -15.03
N SER A 169 1.05 -15.69 -14.44
CA SER A 169 0.52 -16.85 -15.16
C SER A 169 -0.93 -16.68 -15.61
N GLY A 170 -1.67 -15.75 -14.99
CA GLY A 170 -3.10 -15.55 -15.21
C GLY A 170 -3.98 -16.71 -14.70
N GLN A 171 -3.41 -17.61 -13.90
CA GLN A 171 -4.09 -18.79 -13.38
C GLN A 171 -3.76 -18.95 -11.90
N GLU A 172 -4.79 -19.17 -11.07
CA GLU A 172 -4.63 -19.56 -9.68
C GLU A 172 -5.03 -21.03 -9.55
N ASN A 173 -4.07 -21.91 -9.86
CA ASN A 173 -4.31 -23.36 -9.95
C ASN A 173 -4.22 -24.09 -8.60
N ASP A 174 -3.92 -23.37 -7.51
CA ASP A 174 -3.72 -23.94 -6.17
C ASP A 174 -4.90 -23.60 -5.24
N VAL A 175 -6.08 -24.06 -5.65
CA VAL A 175 -7.36 -23.91 -4.93
C VAL A 175 -7.75 -25.16 -4.12
N ASP A 176 -6.93 -26.21 -4.15
CA ASP A 176 -7.24 -27.47 -3.50
C ASP A 176 -6.82 -27.44 -2.01
N LEU A 177 -7.79 -27.24 -1.11
CA LEU A 177 -7.58 -27.14 0.34
C LEU A 177 -7.25 -28.46 1.02
N PHE A 178 -7.46 -29.59 0.32
CA PHE A 178 -7.42 -30.92 0.91
C PHE A 178 -6.89 -31.95 -0.07
N SER A 179 -5.82 -31.65 -0.81
CA SER A 179 -5.14 -32.69 -1.57
C SER A 179 -4.49 -33.68 -0.58
N ASN A 180 -5.31 -34.61 -0.10
CA ASN A 180 -4.94 -35.81 0.62
C ASN A 180 -4.01 -36.59 -0.31
N GLY A 181 -2.71 -36.38 -0.16
CA GLY A 181 -1.69 -37.29 -0.67
C GLY A 181 -1.67 -38.58 0.15
N LYS A 182 -2.77 -39.34 0.10
CA LYS A 182 -2.67 -40.80 0.18
C LYS A 182 -2.17 -41.27 -1.17
N ASN A 183 -0.89 -41.63 -1.22
CA ASN A 183 -0.37 -42.91 -1.71
C ASN A 183 1.13 -42.97 -1.44
#